data_AF-A0A1H3JNB5-F1
#
_entry.id   AF-A0A1H3JNB5-F1
#
_cell.length_a   1.000
_cell.length_b   1.000
_cell.length_c   1.000
_cell.angle_alpha   90.00
_cell.angle_beta   90.00
_cell.angle_gamma   90.00
#
_symmetry.space_group_name_H-M   'P 1'
#
loop_
_entity.id
_entity.type
_entity.pdbx_description
1 polymer ?
#
loop_
_entity_poly.entity_id
_entity_poly.type
_entity_poly.pdbx_seq_one_letter_code
_entity_poly.pdbx_strand_id
1 'polypeptide(L)'
;MSRLTFIAEAQATIIVTIAYVILFVVTFGALMPIQAQFFDWLPMSISLLFLPHGVRVLAVYLYGWRAILYLLPGHLVTWGYLRVFLESEQGIYSALISICASFLAVCLVFRSWSSHSDSQLRSHWLLIIIAGAVASIGNGLGHAIWYGSQLDATWITLMLGFFIGDVSGLFFLLLLLIAFNKAIRQHGAKSS
;
A
#
# COMPACT_ATOMS: atom_id res chain seq x y z
N MET A 1 -4.44 2.61 -29.55
CA MET A 1 -3.48 2.85 -28.45
C MET A 1 -2.09 2.92 -29.09
N SER A 2 -1.31 3.99 -28.86
CA SER A 2 -0.01 4.14 -29.54
C SER A 2 1.05 3.28 -28.86
N ARG A 3 2.09 2.87 -29.60
CA ARG A 3 3.22 2.07 -29.06
C ARG A 3 3.84 2.71 -27.81
N LEU A 4 3.92 4.04 -27.77
CA LEU A 4 4.44 4.81 -26.65
C LEU A 4 3.57 4.67 -25.39
N THR A 5 2.23 4.66 -25.55
CA THR A 5 1.32 4.46 -24.42
C THR A 5 1.52 3.08 -23.81
N PHE A 6 1.60 2.03 -24.64
CA PHE A 6 1.80 0.66 -24.18
C PHE A 6 3.12 0.47 -23.40
N ILE A 7 4.21 1.07 -23.88
CA ILE A 7 5.50 1.03 -23.18
C ILE A 7 5.39 1.70 -21.80
N ALA A 8 4.70 2.84 -21.71
CA ALA A 8 4.50 3.54 -20.44
C ALA A 8 3.64 2.71 -19.46
N GLU A 9 2.57 2.04 -19.92
CA GLU A 9 1.78 1.11 -19.10
C GLU A 9 2.65 -0.01 -18.52
N ALA A 10 3.48 -0.63 -19.38
CA ALA A 10 4.34 -1.74 -18.99
C ALA A 10 5.39 -1.29 -17.98
N GLN A 11 6.01 -0.12 -18.20
CA GLN A 11 6.96 0.47 -17.25
C GLN A 11 6.30 0.76 -15.90
N ALA A 12 5.11 1.38 -15.88
CA ALA A 12 4.38 1.64 -14.65
C ALA A 12 4.03 0.34 -13.91
N THR A 13 3.59 -0.70 -14.63
CA THR A 13 3.31 -2.03 -14.07
C THR A 13 4.54 -2.60 -13.37
N ILE A 14 5.69 -2.60 -14.05
CA ILE A 14 6.95 -3.12 -13.52
C ILE A 14 7.38 -2.33 -12.28
N ILE A 15 7.38 -1.00 -12.35
CA ILE A 15 7.81 -0.12 -11.25
C ILE A 15 6.93 -0.32 -10.02
N VAL A 16 5.61 -0.30 -10.17
CA VAL A 16 4.67 -0.47 -9.06
C VAL A 16 4.77 -1.87 -8.47
N THR A 17 4.88 -2.90 -9.30
CA THR A 17 5.06 -4.29 -8.85
C THR A 17 6.36 -4.44 -8.04
N ILE A 18 7.49 -3.96 -8.57
CA ILE A 18 8.77 -4.03 -7.89
C ILE A 18 8.75 -3.23 -6.58
N ALA A 19 8.22 -2.01 -6.60
CA ALA A 19 8.10 -1.19 -5.39
C ALA A 19 7.26 -1.89 -4.31
N TYR A 20 6.12 -2.49 -4.70
CA TYR A 20 5.27 -3.24 -3.78
C TYR A 20 6.02 -4.43 -3.18
N VAL A 21 6.67 -5.25 -4.01
CA VAL A 21 7.42 -6.44 -3.56
C VAL A 21 8.61 -6.05 -2.67
N ILE A 22 9.39 -5.04 -3.04
CA ILE A 22 10.54 -4.58 -2.23
C ILE A 22 10.05 -4.08 -0.87
N LEU A 23 9.04 -3.21 -0.83
CA LEU A 23 8.56 -2.67 0.44
C LEU A 23 7.88 -3.74 1.29
N PHE A 24 7.30 -4.76 0.67
CA PHE A 24 6.80 -5.94 1.37
C PHE A 24 7.94 -6.74 2.01
N VAL A 25 8.99 -7.05 1.26
CA VAL A 25 10.18 -7.75 1.77
C VAL A 25 10.88 -6.94 2.85
N VAL A 26 10.99 -5.61 2.71
CA VAL A 26 11.54 -4.73 3.76
C VAL A 26 10.68 -4.80 5.02
N THR A 27 9.35 -4.77 4.90
CA THR A 27 8.47 -4.86 6.06
C THR A 27 8.61 -6.19 6.79
N PHE A 28 8.48 -7.33 6.10
CA PHE A 28 8.52 -8.64 6.75
C PHE A 28 9.94 -9.11 7.11
N GLY A 29 10.93 -8.77 6.29
CA GLY A 29 12.31 -9.23 6.43
C GLY A 29 13.18 -8.35 7.34
N ALA A 30 12.81 -7.08 7.55
CA ALA A 30 13.58 -6.16 8.38
C ALA A 30 12.75 -5.47 9.45
N LEU A 31 11.66 -4.78 9.07
CA LEU A 31 10.91 -3.96 10.03
C LEU A 31 10.24 -4.77 11.12
N MET A 32 9.58 -5.89 10.78
CA MET A 32 8.92 -6.74 11.77
C MET A 32 9.90 -7.46 12.70
N PRO A 33 11.02 -8.06 12.23
CA PRO A 33 12.05 -8.59 13.12
C PRO A 33 12.62 -7.56 14.09
N ILE A 34 12.86 -6.33 13.62
CA ILE A 34 13.32 -5.23 14.48
C ILE A 34 12.24 -4.85 15.49
N GLN A 35 10.98 -4.69 15.05
CA GLN A 35 9.84 -4.41 15.93
C GLN A 35 9.72 -5.45 17.04
N ALA A 36 9.87 -6.74 16.73
CA ALA A 36 9.76 -7.82 17.70
C ALA A 36 10.81 -7.77 18.82
N GLN A 37 11.94 -7.06 18.63
CA GLN A 37 12.92 -6.84 19.70
C GLN A 37 12.42 -5.86 20.77
N PHE A 38 11.47 -5.00 20.43
CA PHE A 38 10.94 -3.95 21.33
C PHE A 38 9.48 -4.19 21.74
N PHE A 39 8.72 -4.92 20.90
CA PHE A 39 7.30 -5.17 21.06
C PHE A 39 7.00 -6.67 20.81
N ASP A 40 7.61 -7.53 21.61
CA ASP A 40 7.46 -8.99 21.54
C ASP A 40 6.02 -9.49 21.77
N TRP A 41 5.20 -8.70 22.45
CA TRP A 41 3.78 -8.94 22.68
C TRP A 41 2.89 -8.65 21.46
N LEU A 42 3.41 -7.98 20.42
CA LEU A 42 2.66 -7.77 19.18
C LEU A 42 2.69 -9.03 18.31
N PRO A 43 1.53 -9.51 17.80
CA PRO A 43 1.49 -10.63 16.88
C PRO A 43 2.35 -10.38 15.63
N MET A 44 3.02 -11.42 15.13
CA MET A 44 3.80 -11.41 13.87
C MET A 44 2.94 -11.23 12.61
N SER A 45 1.64 -10.96 12.76
CA SER A 45 0.76 -10.49 11.69
C SER A 45 0.65 -8.97 11.64
N ILE A 46 1.00 -8.25 12.71
CA ILE A 46 0.87 -6.79 12.85
C ILE A 46 2.24 -6.14 12.68
N SER A 47 2.38 -5.36 11.61
CA SER A 47 3.50 -4.43 11.45
C SER A 47 3.04 -3.02 11.82
N LEU A 48 3.73 -2.36 12.75
CA LEU A 48 3.52 -0.95 13.11
C LEU A 48 3.98 0.02 12.02
N LEU A 49 4.68 -0.47 10.99
CA LEU A 49 5.09 0.30 9.81
C LEU A 49 4.90 -0.55 8.55
N PHE A 50 3.66 -0.64 8.09
CA PHE A 50 3.29 -1.46 6.95
C PHE A 50 3.36 -0.67 5.64
N LEU A 51 4.57 -0.57 5.09
CA LEU A 51 4.88 0.16 3.86
C LEU A 51 4.10 -0.30 2.61
N PRO A 52 3.75 -1.59 2.42
CA PRO A 52 2.99 -2.02 1.23
C PRO A 52 1.63 -1.35 1.11
N HIS A 53 1.00 -0.98 2.23
CA HIS A 53 -0.25 -0.22 2.20
C HIS A 53 -0.08 1.13 1.51
N GLY A 54 1.00 1.84 1.81
CA GLY A 54 1.32 3.11 1.17
C GLY A 54 1.44 2.99 -0.36
N VAL A 55 2.06 1.92 -0.85
CA VAL A 55 2.18 1.66 -2.30
C VAL A 55 0.81 1.49 -2.94
N ARG A 56 -0.13 0.78 -2.30
CA ARG A 56 -1.48 0.60 -2.85
C ARG A 56 -2.19 1.93 -3.01
N VAL A 57 -2.21 2.73 -1.95
CA VAL A 57 -2.90 4.03 -1.94
C VAL A 57 -2.27 4.99 -2.94
N LEU A 58 -0.94 5.06 -2.98
CA LEU A 58 -0.21 5.95 -3.91
C LEU A 58 -0.34 5.50 -5.36
N ALA A 59 -0.30 4.19 -5.63
CA ALA A 59 -0.50 3.68 -6.98
C ALA A 59 -1.91 4.02 -7.48
N VAL A 60 -2.94 3.83 -6.66
CA VAL A 60 -4.31 4.24 -7.02
C VAL A 60 -4.39 5.75 -7.21
N TYR A 61 -3.80 6.54 -6.32
CA TYR A 61 -3.80 8.00 -6.45
C TYR A 61 -3.12 8.47 -7.75
N LEU A 62 -1.97 7.90 -8.12
CA LEU A 62 -1.17 8.29 -9.28
C LEU A 62 -1.69 7.72 -10.60
N TYR A 63 -2.34 6.55 -10.59
CA TYR A 63 -2.70 5.83 -11.82
C TYR A 63 -4.20 5.55 -11.96
N GLY A 64 -5.01 5.92 -10.96
CA GLY A 64 -6.45 5.67 -10.94
C GLY A 64 -6.77 4.18 -11.03
N TRP A 65 -7.79 3.83 -11.81
CA TRP A 65 -8.23 2.43 -12.01
C TRP A 65 -7.13 1.51 -12.56
N ARG A 66 -6.15 2.04 -13.31
CA ARG A 66 -5.04 1.27 -13.89
C ARG A 66 -4.14 0.65 -12.82
N ALA A 67 -4.12 1.24 -11.62
CA ALA A 67 -3.36 0.72 -10.48
C ALA A 67 -3.74 -0.73 -10.13
N ILE A 68 -4.99 -1.14 -10.41
CA ILE A 68 -5.44 -2.52 -10.18
C ILE A 68 -4.56 -3.50 -10.97
N LEU A 69 -4.31 -3.20 -12.25
CA LEU A 69 -3.46 -4.03 -13.11
C LEU A 69 -2.00 -3.98 -12.68
N TYR A 70 -1.54 -2.84 -12.19
CA TYR A 70 -0.15 -2.64 -11.80
C TYR A 70 0.24 -3.30 -10.49
N LEU A 71 -0.71 -3.36 -9.55
CA LEU A 71 -0.52 -3.95 -8.22
C LEU A 71 -0.71 -5.46 -8.23
N LEU A 72 -1.49 -6.01 -9.18
CA LEU A 72 -1.87 -7.41 -9.20
C LEU A 72 -0.66 -8.36 -9.22
N PRO A 73 0.35 -8.20 -10.10
CA PRO A 73 1.50 -9.11 -10.12
C PRO A 73 2.27 -9.08 -8.78
N GLY A 74 2.45 -7.87 -8.21
CA GLY A 74 3.10 -7.71 -6.91
C GLY A 74 2.35 -8.44 -5.80
N HIS A 75 1.02 -8.30 -5.73
CA HIS A 75 0.22 -9.00 -4.74
C HIS A 75 0.24 -10.52 -4.92
N LEU A 76 0.27 -11.02 -6.16
CA LEU A 76 0.37 -12.46 -6.42
C LEU A 76 1.70 -13.04 -5.93
N VAL A 77 2.81 -12.31 -6.17
CA VAL A 77 4.14 -12.71 -5.69
C VAL A 77 4.18 -12.71 -4.16
N THR A 78 3.72 -11.64 -3.50
CA THR A 78 3.75 -11.56 -2.03
C THR A 78 2.77 -12.52 -1.38
N TRP A 79 1.61 -12.78 -2.00
CA TRP A 79 0.69 -13.83 -1.57
C TRP A 79 1.35 -15.21 -1.63
N GLY A 80 2.02 -15.53 -2.75
CA GLY A 80 2.77 -16.77 -2.88
C GLY A 80 3.86 -16.90 -1.80
N TYR A 81 4.58 -15.82 -1.52
CA TYR A 81 5.55 -15.77 -0.42
C TYR A 81 4.90 -16.05 0.94
N LEU A 82 3.80 -15.36 1.27
CA LEU A 82 3.08 -15.56 2.53
C LEU A 82 2.57 -17.00 2.66
N ARG A 83 2.05 -17.57 1.57
CA ARG A 83 1.51 -18.92 1.55
C ARG A 83 2.59 -19.99 1.74
N VAL A 84 3.73 -19.83 1.07
CA VAL A 84 4.81 -20.85 1.05
C VAL A 84 5.72 -20.73 2.27
N PHE A 85 6.08 -19.52 2.70
CA PHE A 85 7.10 -19.31 3.73
C PHE A 85 6.54 -18.95 5.10
N LEU A 86 5.36 -18.33 5.16
CA LEU A 86 4.71 -17.93 6.42
C LEU A 86 3.42 -18.70 6.69
N GLU A 87 3.17 -19.78 5.93
CA GLU A 87 2.02 -20.68 6.08
C GLU A 87 0.67 -19.94 6.20
N SER A 88 0.55 -18.82 5.48
CA SER A 88 -0.65 -17.98 5.58
C SER A 88 -1.89 -18.69 5.01
N GLU A 89 -2.94 -18.73 5.81
CA GLU A 89 -4.26 -19.24 5.39
C GLU A 89 -5.03 -18.27 4.49
N GLN A 90 -4.48 -17.09 4.22
CA GLN A 90 -5.10 -16.15 3.30
C GLN A 90 -5.10 -16.71 1.88
N GLY A 91 -6.30 -17.02 1.36
CA GLY A 91 -6.50 -17.31 -0.06
C GLY A 91 -6.09 -16.16 -0.99
N ILE A 92 -5.92 -16.48 -2.27
CA ILE A 92 -5.48 -15.55 -3.33
C ILE A 92 -6.39 -14.31 -3.47
N TYR A 93 -7.66 -14.42 -3.08
CA TYR A 93 -8.64 -13.32 -3.10
C TYR A 93 -8.30 -12.18 -2.14
N SER A 94 -7.47 -12.42 -1.11
CA SER A 94 -6.93 -11.38 -0.23
C SER A 94 -6.31 -10.22 -1.01
N ALA A 95 -5.61 -10.53 -2.11
CA ALA A 95 -5.02 -9.54 -3.01
C ALA A 95 -6.08 -8.60 -3.59
N LEU A 96 -7.19 -9.16 -4.09
CA LEU A 96 -8.25 -8.38 -4.70
C LEU A 96 -9.00 -7.54 -3.66
N ILE A 97 -9.28 -8.09 -2.48
CA ILE A 97 -9.91 -7.35 -1.37
C ILE A 97 -9.07 -6.10 -1.03
N SER A 98 -7.77 -6.31 -0.87
CA SER A 98 -6.77 -5.30 -0.57
C SER A 98 -6.67 -4.18 -1.62
N ILE A 99 -6.64 -4.56 -2.90
CA ILE A 99 -6.58 -3.61 -4.01
C ILE A 99 -7.91 -2.84 -4.12
N CYS A 100 -9.04 -3.53 -4.03
CA CYS A 100 -10.37 -2.92 -4.11
C CYS A 100 -10.63 -1.95 -2.96
N ALA A 101 -10.25 -2.29 -1.73
CA ALA A 101 -10.37 -1.40 -0.57
C ALA A 101 -9.60 -0.10 -0.79
N SER A 102 -8.36 -0.21 -1.28
CA SER A 102 -7.52 0.96 -1.59
C SER A 102 -8.09 1.79 -2.74
N PHE A 103 -8.59 1.14 -3.79
CA PHE A 103 -9.24 1.79 -4.92
C PHE A 103 -10.47 2.59 -4.49
N LEU A 104 -11.41 1.94 -3.82
CA LEU A 104 -12.65 2.56 -3.36
C LEU A 104 -12.41 3.71 -2.39
N ALA A 105 -11.44 3.56 -1.48
CA ALA A 105 -11.12 4.60 -0.51
C ALA A 105 -10.55 5.87 -1.17
N VAL A 106 -9.61 5.74 -2.11
CA VAL A 106 -9.08 6.89 -2.85
C VAL A 106 -10.19 7.52 -3.69
N CYS A 107 -11.01 6.72 -4.37
CA CYS A 107 -12.14 7.23 -5.13
C CYS A 107 -13.16 7.98 -4.27
N LEU A 108 -13.42 7.51 -3.06
CA LEU A 108 -14.33 8.17 -2.11
C LEU A 108 -13.78 9.52 -1.67
N VAL A 109 -12.50 9.58 -1.29
CA VAL A 109 -11.88 10.81 -0.75
C VAL A 109 -11.67 11.86 -1.84
N PHE A 110 -11.19 11.47 -3.02
CA PHE A 110 -10.93 12.40 -4.12
C PHE A 110 -12.13 12.62 -5.04
N ARG A 111 -13.22 11.87 -4.84
CA ARG A 111 -14.43 11.90 -5.68
C ARG A 111 -14.12 11.75 -7.18
N SER A 112 -13.09 10.96 -7.48
CA SER A 112 -12.60 10.74 -8.84
C SER A 112 -12.04 9.34 -9.01
N TRP A 113 -12.17 8.81 -10.22
CA TRP A 113 -11.56 7.55 -10.66
C TRP A 113 -10.30 7.77 -11.51
N SER A 114 -9.94 9.04 -11.74
CA SER A 114 -8.78 9.42 -12.53
C SER A 114 -7.49 9.45 -11.72
N SER A 115 -6.38 9.34 -12.43
CA SER A 115 -5.04 9.62 -11.90
C SER A 115 -4.89 11.08 -11.47
N HIS A 116 -4.03 11.32 -10.48
CA HIS A 116 -3.56 12.64 -10.08
C HIS A 116 -2.07 12.80 -10.41
N SER A 117 -1.62 14.04 -10.58
CA SER A 117 -0.20 14.30 -10.86
C SER A 117 0.66 14.09 -9.61
N ASP A 118 1.87 13.60 -9.82
CA ASP A 118 2.92 13.50 -8.82
C ASP A 118 3.29 14.88 -8.23
N SER A 119 3.22 15.94 -9.03
CA SER A 119 3.42 17.33 -8.61
C SER A 119 2.48 17.77 -7.48
N GLN A 120 1.31 17.14 -7.37
CA GLN A 120 0.29 17.47 -6.38
C GLN A 120 0.45 16.69 -5.07
N LEU A 121 1.38 15.73 -4.97
CA LEU A 121 1.58 14.90 -3.75
C LEU A 121 1.71 15.76 -2.48
N ARG A 122 2.49 16.84 -2.55
CA ARG A 122 2.71 17.75 -1.43
C ARG A 122 1.45 18.51 -1.05
N SER A 123 0.61 18.88 -2.02
CA SER A 123 -0.64 19.61 -1.74
C SER A 123 -1.70 18.68 -1.15
N HIS A 124 -1.80 17.46 -1.70
CA HIS A 124 -2.82 16.48 -1.33
C HIS A 124 -2.39 15.53 -0.22
N TRP A 125 -1.25 15.77 0.45
CA TRP A 125 -0.68 14.81 1.39
C TRP A 125 -1.67 14.38 2.48
N LEU A 126 -2.42 15.32 3.06
CA LEU A 126 -3.41 15.03 4.10
C LEU A 126 -4.59 14.21 3.55
N LEU A 127 -5.07 14.53 2.33
CA LEU A 127 -6.12 13.76 1.67
C LEU A 127 -5.66 12.34 1.35
N ILE A 128 -4.40 12.15 0.97
CA ILE A 128 -3.80 10.84 0.76
C ILE A 128 -3.78 10.04 2.07
N ILE A 129 -3.39 10.66 3.20
CA ILE A 129 -3.44 10.00 4.53
C ILE A 129 -4.87 9.60 4.88
N ILE A 130 -5.86 10.49 4.67
CA ILE A 130 -7.27 10.19 4.91
C ILE A 130 -7.73 9.02 4.04
N ALA A 131 -7.35 8.99 2.75
CA ALA A 131 -7.66 7.87 1.87
C ALA A 131 -7.02 6.57 2.34
N GLY A 132 -5.80 6.60 2.86
CA GLY A 132 -5.16 5.42 3.46
C GLY A 132 -5.86 4.93 4.72
N ALA A 133 -6.27 5.84 5.61
CA ALA A 133 -7.06 5.48 6.78
C ALA A 133 -8.38 4.77 6.39
N VAL A 134 -9.11 5.33 5.42
CA VAL A 134 -10.34 4.73 4.89
C VAL A 134 -10.04 3.38 4.21
N ALA A 135 -8.95 3.28 3.45
CA ALA A 135 -8.51 2.05 2.79
C ALA A 135 -8.21 0.94 3.80
N SER A 136 -7.59 1.28 4.93
CA SER A 136 -7.24 0.32 5.97
C SER A 136 -8.50 -0.26 6.64
N ILE A 137 -9.47 0.60 6.97
CA ILE A 137 -10.77 0.18 7.49
C ILE A 137 -11.49 -0.72 6.48
N GLY A 138 -11.57 -0.28 5.21
CA GLY A 138 -12.19 -1.06 4.13
C GLY A 138 -11.51 -2.41 3.91
N ASN A 139 -10.19 -2.47 4.04
CA ASN A 139 -9.42 -3.70 3.93
C ASN A 139 -9.75 -4.66 5.07
N GLY A 140 -9.73 -4.19 6.33
CA GLY A 140 -10.08 -5.00 7.49
C GLY A 140 -11.51 -5.55 7.42
N LEU A 141 -12.47 -4.72 7.03
CA LEU A 141 -13.88 -5.13 6.84
C LEU A 141 -14.05 -6.11 5.68
N GLY A 142 -13.39 -5.86 4.54
CA GLY A 142 -13.46 -6.76 3.38
C GLY A 142 -12.94 -8.15 3.71
N HIS A 143 -11.84 -8.23 4.46
CA HIS A 143 -11.33 -9.51 4.97
C HIS A 143 -12.29 -10.15 5.98
N ALA A 144 -12.86 -9.39 6.91
CA ALA A 144 -13.80 -9.92 7.89
C ALA A 144 -15.04 -10.57 7.23
N ILE A 145 -15.60 -9.90 6.22
CA ILE A 145 -16.74 -10.39 5.45
C ILE A 145 -16.36 -11.65 4.68
N TRP A 146 -15.21 -11.64 3.98
CA TRP A 146 -14.80 -12.75 3.13
C TRP A 146 -14.47 -14.03 3.91
N TYR A 147 -13.80 -13.90 5.05
CA TYR A 147 -13.39 -15.04 5.87
C TYR A 147 -14.41 -15.37 6.98
N GLY A 148 -15.55 -14.68 7.03
CA GLY A 148 -16.60 -14.93 8.02
C GLY A 148 -16.15 -14.68 9.46
N SER A 149 -15.24 -13.74 9.67
CA SER A 149 -14.70 -13.42 10.99
C SER A 149 -15.77 -12.80 11.89
N GLN A 150 -15.83 -13.24 13.15
CA GLN A 150 -16.65 -12.58 14.16
C GLN A 150 -16.05 -11.21 14.48
N LEU A 151 -16.89 -10.18 14.56
CA LEU A 151 -16.49 -8.82 14.93
C LEU A 151 -16.43 -8.69 16.46
N ASP A 152 -15.53 -9.44 17.06
CA ASP A 152 -15.31 -9.51 18.51
C ASP A 152 -14.18 -8.55 18.96
N ALA A 153 -13.85 -8.56 20.25
CA ALA A 153 -12.77 -7.75 20.80
C ALA A 153 -11.40 -8.07 20.18
N THR A 154 -11.20 -9.33 19.78
CA THR A 154 -9.98 -9.80 19.09
C THR A 154 -9.84 -9.12 17.74
N TRP A 155 -10.91 -9.15 16.93
CA TRP A 155 -10.95 -8.49 15.64
C TRP A 155 -10.69 -6.99 15.77
N ILE A 156 -11.30 -6.31 16.75
CA ILE A 156 -11.08 -4.88 16.99
C ILE A 156 -9.60 -4.59 17.27
N THR A 157 -8.96 -5.42 18.10
CA THR A 157 -7.54 -5.26 18.46
C THR A 157 -6.64 -5.43 17.23
N LEU A 158 -6.88 -6.47 16.42
CA LEU A 158 -6.14 -6.69 15.17
C LEU A 158 -6.36 -5.55 14.16
N MET A 159 -7.62 -5.11 14.00
CA MET A 159 -7.99 -4.02 13.11
C MET A 159 -7.29 -2.71 13.51
N LEU A 160 -7.22 -2.40 14.81
CA LEU A 160 -6.49 -1.23 15.30
C LEU A 160 -4.98 -1.33 15.02
N GLY A 161 -4.38 -2.51 15.22
CA GLY A 161 -2.98 -2.74 14.89
C GLY A 161 -2.68 -2.55 13.40
N PHE A 162 -3.52 -3.13 12.53
CA PHE A 162 -3.41 -2.93 11.08
C PHE A 162 -3.62 -1.48 10.68
N PHE A 163 -4.60 -0.78 11.29
CA PHE A 163 -4.87 0.62 11.03
C PHE A 163 -3.66 1.51 11.37
N ILE A 164 -3.08 1.31 12.56
CA ILE A 164 -1.87 2.05 12.97
C ILE A 164 -0.73 1.78 11.99
N GLY A 165 -0.50 0.51 11.66
CA GLY A 165 0.54 0.08 10.73
C GLY A 165 0.39 0.64 9.31
N ASP A 166 -0.82 0.63 8.79
CA ASP A 166 -1.16 1.10 7.45
C ASP A 166 -1.00 2.62 7.33
N VAL A 167 -1.53 3.37 8.30
CA VAL A 167 -1.47 4.84 8.33
C VAL A 167 -0.05 5.33 8.53
N SER A 168 0.70 4.73 9.46
CA SER A 168 2.11 5.06 9.66
C SER A 168 2.95 4.69 8.43
N GLY A 169 2.73 3.51 7.85
CA GLY A 169 3.43 3.03 6.66
C GLY A 169 3.25 3.95 5.48
N LEU A 170 2.00 4.37 5.22
CA LEU A 170 1.70 5.37 4.22
C LEU A 170 2.33 6.73 4.54
N PHE A 171 2.23 7.20 5.77
CA PHE A 171 2.78 8.49 6.18
C PHE A 171 4.29 8.58 5.92
N PHE A 172 5.07 7.60 6.40
CA PHE A 172 6.50 7.59 6.20
C PHE A 172 6.89 7.38 4.73
N LEU A 173 6.17 6.53 3.99
CA LEU A 173 6.42 6.37 2.56
C LEU A 173 6.18 7.69 1.79
N LEU A 174 5.10 8.40 2.10
CA LEU A 174 4.79 9.69 1.50
C LEU A 174 5.84 10.75 1.85
N LEU A 175 6.31 10.78 3.10
CA LEU A 175 7.42 11.65 3.52
C LEU A 175 8.70 11.37 2.73
N LEU A 176 9.07 10.11 2.58
CA LEU A 176 10.25 9.68 1.82
C LEU A 176 10.14 10.12 0.35
N LEU A 177 8.98 9.95 -0.28
CA LEU A 177 8.75 10.37 -1.67
C LEU A 177 8.82 11.89 -1.83
N ILE A 178 8.22 12.65 -0.92
CA ILE A 178 8.27 14.12 -0.95
C ILE A 178 9.71 14.62 -0.75
N ALA A 179 10.47 14.00 0.16
CA ALA A 179 11.87 14.33 0.42
C ALA A 179 12.75 14.00 -0.80
N PHE A 180 12.57 12.82 -1.39
CA PHE A 180 13.30 12.39 -2.58
C PHE A 180 13.04 13.29 -3.79
N ASN A 181 11.76 13.61 -4.05
CA ASN A 181 11.38 14.53 -5.13
C ASN A 181 11.96 15.94 -4.92
N LYS A 182 12.06 16.40 -3.67
CA LYS A 182 12.72 17.68 -3.36
C LYS A 182 14.23 17.62 -3.66
N ALA A 183 14.90 16.54 -3.27
CA ALA A 183 16.34 16.35 -3.51
C ALA A 183 16.67 16.35 -5.01
N ILE A 184 15.93 15.58 -5.83
CA ILE A 184 16.13 15.54 -7.28
C ILE A 184 15.99 16.94 -7.90
N ARG A 185 14.95 17.69 -7.54
CA ARG A 185 14.74 19.05 -8.06
C ARG A 185 15.86 20.00 -7.69
N GLN A 186 16.42 19.88 -6.48
CA GLN A 186 17.55 20.71 -6.02
C GLN A 186 18.85 20.37 -6.74
N HIS A 187 19.10 19.11 -7.08
CA HIS A 187 20.28 18.71 -7.85
C HIS A 187 20.16 19.10 -9.32
N GLY A 188 18.99 18.92 -9.95
CA GLY A 188 18.76 19.33 -11.34
C GLY A 188 18.88 20.84 -11.56
N ALA A 189 18.44 21.65 -10.60
CA ALA A 189 18.56 23.12 -10.65
C ALA A 189 19.99 23.64 -10.42
N LYS A 190 20.91 22.81 -9.91
CA LYS A 190 22.33 23.17 -9.75
C LYS A 190 23.19 22.77 -10.95
N SER A 191 22.66 21.94 -11.86
CA SER A 191 23.34 21.45 -13.06
C SER A 191 22.88 22.11 -14.37
N SER A 192 22.00 23.12 -14.28
CA SER A 192 21.57 24.01 -15.38
C SER A 192 22.02 25.43 -15.09
#